data_AF-A0AAD7JUI8-F1
#
_entry.id   AF-A0AAD7JUI8-F1
#
_cell.length_a   1.000
_cell.length_b   1.000
_cell.length_c   1.000
_cell.angle_alpha   90.00
_cell.angle_beta   90.00
_cell.angle_gamma   90.00
#
_symmetry.space_group_name_H-M   'P 1'
#
loop_
_entity.id
_entity.type
_entity.pdbx_description
1 polymer ?
#
loop_
_entity_poly.entity_id
_entity_poly.type
_entity_poly.pdbx_seq_one_letter_code
_entity_poly.pdbx_strand_id
1 'polypeptide(L)'
;IVDLPDCVADLEYLLRGLYDPIFFTQKALPFRVLAGLVRLSRKYEFNNLWNEVVGRLTCDNPTTIEEFDALPVPKHVPTRIEPYPGVLFEIDTLASEHSILSVLPCASRLSLSQLFGGIPPLATLSPTNRRVCITARSKILKAQYQVGNSMSWCDRKRDILRSYVLAAGMFALTLEESVDWQLCPTCAKHTNEPVIAGRTKMWEELPFFFDLPPWTELRSDL
;
A
#
# COMPACT_ATOMS: atom_id res chain seq x y z
N ILE A 1 -28.73 14.71 28.89
CA ILE A 1 -27.33 14.22 28.79
C ILE A 1 -27.35 13.14 27.72
N VAL A 2 -26.44 13.21 26.74
CA VAL A 2 -26.31 12.18 25.70
C VAL A 2 -25.05 11.40 26.03
N ASP A 3 -25.20 10.11 26.34
CA ASP A 3 -24.08 9.24 26.69
C ASP A 3 -23.51 8.60 25.42
N LEU A 4 -22.23 8.84 25.16
CA LEU A 4 -21.49 8.26 24.04
C LEU A 4 -20.49 7.24 24.60
N PRO A 5 -20.55 5.95 24.21
CA PRO A 5 -19.70 4.90 24.77
C PRO A 5 -18.27 4.90 24.17
N ASP A 6 -17.98 5.81 23.26
CA ASP A 6 -16.74 5.83 22.48
C ASP A 6 -15.56 6.40 23.25
N CYS A 7 -14.35 6.11 22.75
CA CYS A 7 -13.12 6.64 23.29
C CYS A 7 -13.16 8.18 23.30
N VAL A 8 -12.83 8.78 24.44
CA VAL A 8 -12.82 10.25 24.61
C VAL A 8 -11.91 10.92 23.58
N ALA A 9 -10.74 10.33 23.28
CA ALA A 9 -9.81 10.87 22.30
C ALA A 9 -10.40 10.83 20.88
N ASP A 10 -11.07 9.74 20.49
CA ASP A 10 -11.67 9.61 19.16
C ASP A 10 -12.82 10.61 18.99
N LEU A 11 -13.64 10.81 20.04
CA LEU A 11 -14.69 11.82 20.08
C LEU A 11 -14.11 13.24 19.96
N GLU A 12 -13.01 13.53 20.66
CA GLU A 12 -12.33 14.82 20.54
C GLU A 12 -11.87 15.06 19.09
N TYR A 13 -11.23 14.07 18.45
CA TYR A 13 -10.81 14.18 17.05
C TYR A 13 -11.98 14.41 16.12
N LEU A 14 -13.08 13.66 16.30
CA LEU A 14 -14.30 13.82 15.52
C LEU A 14 -14.86 15.24 15.64
N LEU A 15 -15.03 15.73 16.86
CA LEU A 15 -15.57 17.07 17.12
C LEU A 15 -14.66 18.15 16.55
N ARG A 16 -13.34 18.00 16.65
CA ARG A 16 -12.39 18.91 16.01
C ARG A 16 -12.54 18.87 14.49
N GLY A 17 -12.62 17.68 13.89
CA GLY A 17 -12.84 17.55 12.44
C GLY A 17 -14.14 18.19 11.94
N LEU A 18 -15.18 18.27 12.79
CA LEU A 18 -16.47 18.88 12.44
C LEU A 18 -16.51 20.40 12.64
N TYR A 19 -15.85 20.91 13.69
CA TYR A 19 -16.02 22.31 14.13
C TYR A 19 -14.78 23.18 13.95
N ASP A 20 -13.60 22.61 13.78
CA ASP A 20 -12.36 23.34 13.54
C ASP A 20 -12.08 23.41 12.02
N PRO A 21 -12.32 24.57 11.37
CA PRO A 21 -12.16 24.70 9.93
C PRO A 21 -10.71 24.57 9.47
N ILE A 22 -9.73 24.74 10.36
CA ILE A 22 -8.31 24.60 10.02
C ILE A 22 -7.78 23.18 10.28
N PHE A 23 -8.59 22.28 10.84
CA PHE A 23 -8.13 20.96 11.25
C PHE A 23 -7.50 20.15 10.11
N PHE A 24 -8.15 20.13 8.93
CA PHE A 24 -7.67 19.41 7.74
C PHE A 24 -6.72 20.21 6.85
N THR A 25 -6.39 21.46 7.20
CA THR A 25 -5.41 22.25 6.44
C THR A 25 -3.99 21.71 6.54
N GLN A 26 -3.74 20.85 7.54
CA GLN A 26 -2.46 20.19 7.74
C GLN A 26 -2.20 19.18 6.64
N LYS A 27 -0.98 19.23 6.08
CA LYS A 27 -0.54 18.30 5.03
C LYS A 27 -0.58 16.84 5.51
N ALA A 28 -0.10 16.60 6.72
CA ALA A 28 -0.08 15.27 7.34
C ALA A 28 -0.81 15.31 8.69
N LEU A 29 -1.46 14.20 9.04
CA LEU A 29 -2.09 14.01 10.35
C LEU A 29 -1.45 12.84 11.10
N PRO A 30 -1.40 12.87 12.44
CA PRO A 30 -0.99 11.71 13.22
C PRO A 30 -1.91 10.52 12.96
N PHE A 31 -1.35 9.31 12.83
CA PHE A 31 -2.14 8.11 12.57
C PHE A 31 -3.27 7.88 13.59
N ARG A 32 -3.01 8.14 14.88
CA ARG A 32 -4.04 8.01 15.95
C ARG A 32 -5.28 8.87 15.71
N VAL A 33 -5.09 10.07 15.14
CA VAL A 33 -6.19 10.99 14.81
C VAL A 33 -6.99 10.41 13.67
N LEU A 34 -6.30 9.99 12.62
CA LEU A 34 -6.88 9.39 11.44
C LEU A 34 -7.66 8.10 11.79
N ALA A 35 -7.10 7.22 12.63
CA ALA A 35 -7.76 5.99 13.08
C ALA A 35 -9.05 6.27 13.88
N GLY A 36 -9.03 7.23 14.79
CA GLY A 36 -10.24 7.64 15.53
C GLY A 36 -11.32 8.20 14.62
N LEU A 37 -10.91 9.01 13.63
CA LEU A 37 -11.83 9.55 12.63
C LEU A 37 -12.43 8.47 11.75
N VAL A 38 -11.66 7.49 11.24
CA VAL A 38 -12.18 6.35 10.46
C VAL A 38 -13.25 5.60 11.25
N ARG A 39 -13.00 5.31 12.53
CA ARG A 39 -13.94 4.57 13.39
C ARG A 39 -15.26 5.32 13.54
N LEU A 40 -15.19 6.59 13.93
CA LEU A 40 -16.38 7.35 14.30
C LEU A 40 -17.10 7.96 13.09
N SER A 41 -16.39 8.38 12.05
CA SER A 41 -17.04 8.94 10.85
C SER A 41 -17.91 7.90 10.16
N ARG A 42 -17.49 6.63 10.13
CA ARG A 42 -18.33 5.54 9.62
C ARG A 42 -19.47 5.19 10.57
N LYS A 43 -19.19 5.06 11.88
CA LYS A 43 -20.19 4.69 12.89
C LYS A 43 -21.35 5.68 12.94
N TYR A 44 -21.06 6.97 12.76
CA TYR A 44 -22.04 8.06 12.83
C TYR A 44 -22.40 8.64 11.45
N GLU A 45 -22.01 7.98 10.36
CA GLU A 45 -22.39 8.35 8.98
C GLU A 45 -22.00 9.79 8.56
N PHE A 46 -20.86 10.28 9.08
CA PHE A 46 -20.27 11.55 8.64
C PHE A 46 -19.54 11.38 7.30
N ASN A 47 -20.28 11.23 6.21
CA ASN A 47 -19.73 10.89 4.89
C ASN A 47 -18.66 11.87 4.38
N ASN A 48 -18.82 13.18 4.59
CA ASN A 48 -17.79 14.15 4.19
C ASN A 48 -16.46 13.93 4.93
N LEU A 49 -16.55 13.60 6.22
CA LEU A 49 -15.40 13.33 7.06
C LEU A 49 -14.77 11.97 6.72
N TRP A 50 -15.60 10.97 6.45
CA TRP A 50 -15.16 9.67 5.94
C TRP A 50 -14.36 9.83 4.65
N ASN A 51 -14.89 10.56 3.66
CA ASN A 51 -14.23 10.77 2.37
C ASN A 51 -12.88 11.50 2.52
N GLU A 52 -12.80 12.52 3.38
CA GLU A 52 -11.54 13.23 3.68
C GLU A 52 -10.48 12.28 4.27
N VAL A 53 -10.89 11.47 5.26
CA VAL A 53 -9.96 10.62 6.01
C VAL A 53 -9.53 9.40 5.17
N VAL A 54 -10.46 8.79 4.44
CA VAL A 54 -10.16 7.72 3.48
C VAL A 54 -9.31 8.24 2.33
N GLY A 55 -9.58 9.45 1.83
CA GLY A 55 -8.76 10.11 0.82
C GLY A 55 -7.31 10.34 1.26
N ARG A 56 -7.04 10.45 2.57
CA ARG A 56 -5.68 10.47 3.11
C ARG A 56 -5.03 9.09 3.12
N LEU A 57 -5.77 8.04 3.48
CA LEU A 57 -5.30 6.64 3.44
C LEU A 57 -4.96 6.19 2.01
N THR A 58 -5.83 6.50 1.05
CA THR A 58 -5.70 6.05 -0.33
C THR A 58 -4.71 6.88 -1.14
N CYS A 59 -4.42 8.12 -0.74
CA CYS A 59 -3.37 8.92 -1.40
C CYS A 59 -1.99 8.26 -1.32
N ASP A 60 -1.66 7.63 -0.19
CA ASP A 60 -0.40 6.92 -0.01
C ASP A 60 -0.48 5.46 -0.51
N ASN A 61 -1.69 4.99 -0.82
CA ASN A 61 -2.00 3.65 -1.31
C ASN A 61 -2.86 3.70 -2.58
N PRO A 62 -2.31 4.25 -3.68
CA PRO A 62 -3.06 4.46 -4.91
C PRO A 62 -3.52 3.15 -5.53
N THR A 63 -4.60 3.25 -6.32
CA THR A 63 -5.19 2.11 -7.03
C THR A 63 -4.74 2.03 -8.49
N THR A 64 -4.11 3.10 -9.00
CA THR A 64 -3.55 3.15 -10.36
C THR A 64 -2.03 3.16 -10.34
N ILE A 65 -1.42 2.60 -11.39
CA ILE A 65 0.04 2.52 -11.49
C ILE A 65 0.65 3.92 -11.70
N GLU A 66 -0.06 4.81 -12.39
CA GLU A 66 0.38 6.17 -12.66
C GLU A 66 0.47 7.00 -11.37
N GLU A 67 -0.55 6.90 -10.51
CA GLU A 67 -0.52 7.54 -9.18
C GLU A 67 0.59 6.93 -8.31
N PHE A 68 0.81 5.63 -8.40
CA PHE A 68 1.90 4.97 -7.69
C PHE A 68 3.29 5.41 -8.17
N ASP A 69 3.45 5.71 -9.46
CA ASP A 69 4.67 6.28 -10.02
C ASP A 69 4.88 7.74 -9.67
N ALA A 70 3.80 8.50 -9.50
CA ALA A 70 3.86 9.87 -9.04
C ALA A 70 4.20 10.02 -7.55
N LEU A 71 4.21 8.94 -6.76
CA LEU A 71 4.56 8.99 -5.34
C LEU A 71 6.01 9.43 -5.12
N PRO A 72 6.29 10.28 -4.10
CA PRO A 72 7.65 10.65 -3.75
C PRO A 72 8.52 9.44 -3.39
N VAL A 73 9.77 9.45 -3.82
CA VAL A 73 10.77 8.46 -3.41
C VAL A 73 11.32 8.83 -2.03
N PRO A 74 11.38 7.89 -1.06
CA PRO A 74 11.02 6.49 -1.20
C PRO A 74 9.50 6.21 -1.03
N LYS A 75 8.91 5.42 -1.94
CA LYS A 75 7.46 5.15 -2.06
C LYS A 75 6.79 4.45 -0.86
N HIS A 76 7.55 4.08 0.16
CA HIS A 76 7.05 3.45 1.39
C HIS A 76 6.85 4.45 2.54
N VAL A 77 7.22 5.72 2.35
CA VAL A 77 7.03 6.77 3.36
C VAL A 77 5.70 7.50 3.08
N PRO A 78 4.72 7.45 4.00
CA PRO A 78 3.47 8.17 3.85
C PRO A 78 3.68 9.68 3.75
N THR A 79 2.85 10.34 2.94
CA THR A 79 2.93 11.78 2.69
C THR A 79 1.82 12.57 3.38
N ARG A 80 0.68 11.92 3.63
CA ARG A 80 -0.50 12.52 4.29
C ARG A 80 -0.72 12.01 5.72
N ILE A 81 0.12 11.08 6.17
CA ILE A 81 0.13 10.54 7.53
C ILE A 81 1.53 10.77 8.10
N GLU A 82 1.61 11.23 9.35
CA GLU A 82 2.90 11.44 10.00
C GLU A 82 3.69 10.12 10.06
N PRO A 83 4.90 10.06 9.48
CA PRO A 83 5.65 8.82 9.37
C PRO A 83 6.29 8.45 10.70
N TYR A 84 6.15 7.19 11.11
CA TYR A 84 6.90 6.60 12.21
C TYR A 84 7.10 5.08 11.98
N PRO A 85 8.09 4.45 12.64
CA PRO A 85 8.31 3.01 12.52
C PRO A 85 7.06 2.22 12.93
N GLY A 86 6.44 1.53 11.98
CA GLY A 86 5.28 0.68 12.22
C GLY A 86 3.96 1.21 11.67
N VAL A 87 3.90 2.48 11.24
CA VAL A 87 2.65 3.12 10.76
C VAL A 87 1.96 2.32 9.65
N LEU A 88 2.72 1.71 8.73
CA LEU A 88 2.16 0.89 7.65
C LEU A 88 1.41 -0.35 8.18
N PHE A 89 1.89 -0.99 9.25
CA PHE A 89 1.20 -2.14 9.83
C PHE A 89 -0.11 -1.74 10.51
N GLU A 90 -0.13 -0.56 11.13
CA GLU A 90 -1.33 -0.03 11.75
C GLU A 90 -2.35 0.40 10.68
N ILE A 91 -1.90 1.01 9.58
CA ILE A 91 -2.72 1.31 8.40
C ILE A 91 -3.36 0.03 7.85
N ASP A 92 -2.59 -1.03 7.65
CA ASP A 92 -3.12 -2.32 7.14
C ASP A 92 -4.16 -2.92 8.08
N THR A 93 -3.92 -2.82 9.38
CA THR A 93 -4.84 -3.33 10.41
C THR A 93 -6.14 -2.53 10.39
N LEU A 94 -6.06 -1.20 10.42
CA LEU A 94 -7.21 -0.30 10.35
C LEU A 94 -8.00 -0.48 9.05
N ALA A 95 -7.31 -0.59 7.91
CA ALA A 95 -7.93 -0.81 6.62
C ALA A 95 -8.71 -2.14 6.59
N SER A 96 -8.16 -3.18 7.21
CA SER A 96 -8.85 -4.47 7.30
C SER A 96 -10.07 -4.43 8.22
N GLU A 97 -9.95 -3.78 9.38
CA GLU A 97 -11.05 -3.61 10.36
C GLU A 97 -12.24 -2.84 9.79
N HIS A 98 -11.96 -1.87 8.92
CA HIS A 98 -12.97 -1.01 8.30
C HIS A 98 -13.19 -1.33 6.82
N SER A 99 -12.85 -2.53 6.34
CA SER A 99 -13.09 -2.94 4.95
C SER A 99 -12.61 -1.95 3.87
N ILE A 100 -11.54 -1.19 4.14
CA ILE A 100 -10.89 -0.29 3.17
C ILE A 100 -9.86 -1.10 2.40
N LEU A 101 -10.33 -2.12 1.67
CA LEU A 101 -9.49 -3.19 1.13
C LEU A 101 -8.57 -2.72 0.01
N SER A 102 -8.86 -1.58 -0.62
CA SER A 102 -8.01 -0.93 -1.64
C SER A 102 -6.60 -0.57 -1.15
N VAL A 103 -6.42 -0.42 0.18
CA VAL A 103 -5.14 -0.08 0.81
C VAL A 103 -4.21 -1.29 0.92
N LEU A 104 -4.77 -2.50 1.08
CA LEU A 104 -4.02 -3.72 1.38
C LEU A 104 -3.00 -4.14 0.31
N PRO A 105 -3.26 -4.00 -1.00
CA PRO A 105 -2.29 -4.45 -1.99
C PRO A 105 -0.99 -3.62 -1.97
N CYS A 106 -1.06 -2.40 -1.45
CA CYS A 106 0.08 -1.53 -1.22
C CYS A 106 0.92 -1.92 0.01
N ALA A 107 0.38 -2.73 0.93
CA ALA A 107 1.12 -3.37 2.01
C ALA A 107 2.22 -4.32 1.52
N SER A 108 2.15 -4.77 0.26
CA SER A 108 3.20 -5.57 -0.38
C SER A 108 4.58 -4.90 -0.33
N ARG A 109 4.64 -3.58 -0.14
CA ARG A 109 5.87 -2.78 0.01
C ARG A 109 6.69 -3.13 1.25
N LEU A 110 6.11 -3.81 2.25
CA LEU A 110 6.82 -4.22 3.46
C LEU A 110 7.93 -5.22 3.13
N SER A 111 9.11 -5.08 3.72
CA SER A 111 10.20 -6.05 3.55
C SER A 111 9.85 -7.42 4.15
N LEU A 112 10.50 -8.51 3.71
CA LEU A 112 10.25 -9.84 4.28
C LEU A 112 10.59 -9.88 5.78
N SER A 113 11.67 -9.20 6.20
CA SER A 113 12.02 -9.08 7.61
C SER A 113 10.91 -8.41 8.42
N GLN A 114 10.31 -7.34 7.90
CA GLN A 114 9.16 -6.67 8.50
C GLN A 114 7.90 -7.54 8.51
N LEU A 115 7.63 -8.31 7.46
CA LEU A 115 6.47 -9.21 7.40
C LEU A 115 6.59 -10.38 8.39
N PHE A 116 7.78 -10.97 8.54
CA PHE A 116 8.00 -12.11 9.43
C PHE A 116 8.22 -11.69 10.88
N GLY A 117 9.08 -10.70 11.11
CA GLY A 117 9.54 -10.27 12.43
C GLY A 117 8.83 -9.05 13.00
N GLY A 118 8.02 -8.33 12.20
CA GLY A 118 7.52 -7.01 12.58
C GLY A 118 8.64 -5.99 12.74
N ILE A 119 8.37 -4.90 13.46
CA ILE A 119 9.39 -4.04 14.03
C ILE A 119 9.26 -4.17 15.56
N PRO A 120 9.98 -5.09 16.21
CA PRO A 120 9.93 -5.22 17.66
C PRO A 120 10.53 -3.97 18.34
N PRO A 121 9.94 -3.44 19.43
CA PRO A 121 8.68 -3.84 20.08
C PRO A 121 7.44 -3.11 19.54
N LEU A 122 7.60 -2.28 18.51
CA LEU A 122 6.64 -1.25 18.09
C LEU A 122 5.37 -1.78 17.44
N ALA A 123 5.47 -2.70 16.48
CA ALA A 123 4.29 -3.14 15.73
C ALA A 123 4.52 -4.48 15.00
N THR A 124 3.45 -5.28 14.94
CA THR A 124 3.36 -6.49 14.14
C THR A 124 2.02 -6.54 13.43
N LEU A 125 2.01 -6.97 12.17
CA LEU A 125 0.75 -7.30 11.49
C LEU A 125 -0.05 -8.34 12.28
N SER A 126 -1.37 -8.18 12.24
CA SER A 126 -2.31 -9.21 12.67
C SER A 126 -1.97 -10.55 11.99
N PRO A 127 -2.16 -11.70 12.65
CA PRO A 127 -1.85 -13.00 12.05
C PRO A 127 -2.54 -13.21 10.70
N THR A 128 -3.76 -12.71 10.55
CA THR A 128 -4.54 -12.76 9.31
C THR A 128 -3.88 -11.92 8.22
N ASN A 129 -3.61 -10.63 8.46
CA ASN A 129 -3.03 -9.73 7.47
C ASN A 129 -1.63 -10.18 7.07
N ARG A 130 -0.87 -10.69 8.04
CA ARG A 130 0.45 -11.30 7.79
C ARG A 130 0.35 -12.47 6.83
N ARG A 131 -0.59 -13.39 7.05
CA ARG A 131 -0.79 -14.55 6.17
C ARG A 131 -1.21 -14.11 4.76
N VAL A 132 -2.11 -13.14 4.64
CA VAL A 132 -2.56 -12.58 3.36
C VAL A 132 -1.38 -11.96 2.62
N CYS A 133 -0.61 -11.07 3.27
CA CYS A 133 0.55 -10.41 2.65
C CYS A 133 1.64 -11.41 2.23
N ILE A 134 1.95 -12.40 3.06
CA ILE A 134 2.94 -13.44 2.71
C ILE A 134 2.46 -14.27 1.51
N THR A 135 1.19 -14.66 1.50
CA THR A 135 0.59 -15.45 0.42
C THR A 135 0.57 -14.66 -0.89
N ALA A 136 0.07 -13.42 -0.84
CA ALA A 136 0.05 -12.50 -1.97
C ALA A 136 1.46 -12.28 -2.53
N ARG A 137 2.45 -12.05 -1.67
CA ARG A 137 3.85 -11.89 -2.08
C ARG A 137 4.38 -13.14 -2.79
N SER A 138 4.06 -14.33 -2.30
CA SER A 138 4.44 -15.60 -2.96
C SER A 138 3.81 -15.71 -4.35
N LYS A 139 2.54 -15.34 -4.51
CA LYS A 139 1.85 -15.31 -5.82
C LYS A 139 2.48 -14.28 -6.75
N ILE A 140 2.74 -13.04 -6.29
CA ILE A 140 3.39 -11.97 -7.05
C ILE A 140 4.76 -12.44 -7.55
N LEU A 141 5.59 -13.01 -6.68
CA LEU A 141 6.92 -13.52 -7.05
C LEU A 141 6.85 -14.60 -8.13
N LYS A 142 5.86 -15.50 -8.07
CA LYS A 142 5.65 -16.52 -9.11
C LYS A 142 5.17 -15.90 -10.42
N ALA A 143 4.22 -14.97 -10.34
CA ALA A 143 3.65 -14.29 -11.50
C ALA A 143 4.71 -13.45 -12.23
N GLN A 144 5.63 -12.81 -11.51
CA GLN A 144 6.64 -11.91 -12.07
C GLN A 144 7.49 -12.53 -13.20
N TYR A 145 7.72 -13.85 -13.16
CA TYR A 145 8.51 -14.58 -14.16
C TYR A 145 7.68 -15.27 -15.24
N GLN A 146 6.35 -15.17 -15.20
CA GLN A 146 5.48 -15.74 -16.23
C GLN A 146 5.55 -14.91 -17.51
N VAL A 147 5.32 -15.56 -18.66
CA VAL A 147 5.35 -14.91 -19.98
C VAL A 147 4.42 -13.69 -20.00
N GLY A 148 4.95 -12.55 -20.43
CA GLY A 148 4.23 -11.27 -20.49
C GLY A 148 4.22 -10.45 -19.20
N ASN A 149 4.86 -10.92 -18.12
CA ASN A 149 5.02 -10.16 -16.87
C ASN A 149 6.42 -9.54 -16.75
N SER A 150 6.64 -8.70 -15.73
CA SER A 150 7.76 -7.74 -15.66
C SER A 150 9.16 -8.36 -15.79
N MET A 151 9.33 -9.63 -15.42
CA MET A 151 10.61 -10.35 -15.49
C MET A 151 10.55 -11.59 -16.39
N SER A 152 9.58 -11.66 -17.31
CA SER A 152 9.48 -12.75 -18.29
C SER A 152 10.72 -12.88 -19.19
N TRP A 153 11.41 -11.77 -19.44
CA TRP A 153 12.66 -11.69 -20.19
C TRP A 153 13.88 -12.21 -19.41
N CYS A 154 13.77 -12.37 -18.08
CA CYS A 154 14.82 -12.97 -17.26
C CYS A 154 14.82 -14.49 -17.45
N ASP A 155 15.47 -14.90 -18.53
CA ASP A 155 15.64 -16.29 -18.92
C ASP A 155 16.30 -17.12 -17.79
N ARG A 156 15.96 -18.41 -17.70
CA ARG A 156 16.39 -19.31 -16.62
C ARG A 156 17.91 -19.41 -16.44
N LYS A 157 18.68 -19.03 -17.45
CA LYS A 157 20.16 -19.06 -17.47
C LYS A 157 20.83 -17.84 -16.84
N ARG A 158 20.11 -16.75 -16.57
CA ARG A 158 20.66 -15.54 -15.93
C ARG A 158 20.35 -15.53 -14.43
N ASP A 159 20.91 -16.50 -13.71
CA ASP A 159 20.76 -16.63 -12.26
C ASP A 159 21.21 -15.37 -11.49
N ILE A 160 22.16 -14.62 -12.06
CA ILE A 160 22.67 -13.38 -11.47
C ILE A 160 21.55 -12.34 -11.33
N LEU A 161 20.76 -12.07 -12.39
CA LEU A 161 19.68 -11.07 -12.32
C LEU A 161 18.57 -11.48 -11.35
N ARG A 162 18.24 -12.78 -11.29
CA ARG A 162 17.30 -13.31 -10.28
C ARG A 162 17.82 -13.11 -8.87
N SER A 163 19.10 -13.38 -8.64
CA SER A 163 19.71 -13.17 -7.32
C SER A 163 19.71 -11.69 -6.92
N TYR A 164 19.99 -10.76 -7.84
CA TYR A 164 19.93 -9.32 -7.59
C TYR A 164 18.51 -8.84 -7.31
N VAL A 165 17.51 -9.28 -8.06
CA VAL A 165 16.11 -8.86 -7.85
C VAL A 165 15.56 -9.40 -6.52
N LEU A 166 15.85 -10.66 -6.20
CA LEU A 166 15.49 -11.26 -4.91
C LEU A 166 16.25 -10.62 -3.74
N ALA A 167 17.54 -10.29 -3.90
CA ALA A 167 18.39 -9.71 -2.86
C ALA A 167 18.10 -8.22 -2.62
N ALA A 168 17.84 -7.45 -3.69
CA ALA A 168 17.47 -6.04 -3.59
C ALA A 168 16.03 -5.84 -3.08
N GLY A 169 15.28 -6.93 -2.89
CA GLY A 169 13.86 -6.86 -2.56
C GLY A 169 13.07 -6.08 -3.60
N MET A 170 13.56 -5.98 -4.83
CA MET A 170 12.90 -5.29 -5.93
C MET A 170 11.61 -6.03 -6.25
N PHE A 171 10.49 -5.45 -5.85
CA PHE A 171 9.18 -5.99 -6.17
C PHE A 171 8.84 -5.66 -7.60
N ALA A 172 8.08 -6.54 -8.27
CA ALA A 172 7.49 -6.27 -9.58
C ALA A 172 6.86 -4.87 -9.70
N LEU A 173 6.27 -4.37 -8.61
CA LEU A 173 5.61 -3.06 -8.55
C LEU A 173 6.57 -1.88 -8.34
N THR A 174 7.71 -2.11 -7.65
CA THR A 174 8.71 -1.08 -7.30
C THR A 174 9.96 -1.14 -8.18
N LEU A 175 9.94 -2.01 -9.20
CA LEU A 175 10.82 -1.93 -10.35
C LEU A 175 10.54 -0.61 -11.07
N GLU A 176 11.14 0.45 -10.55
CA GLU A 176 11.19 1.75 -11.18
C GLU A 176 11.84 1.59 -12.56
N GLU A 177 11.48 2.48 -13.48
CA GLU A 177 12.18 2.64 -14.77
C GLU A 177 13.69 2.88 -14.60
N SER A 178 14.12 3.25 -13.39
CA SER A 178 15.45 3.70 -13.00
C SER A 178 16.43 2.59 -12.58
N VAL A 179 16.04 1.32 -12.59
CA VAL A 179 17.01 0.25 -12.29
C VAL A 179 18.05 0.23 -13.40
N ASP A 180 19.21 0.83 -13.14
CA ASP A 180 20.38 0.73 -14.01
C ASP A 180 20.91 -0.70 -13.94
N TRP A 181 20.36 -1.54 -14.82
CA TRP A 181 20.76 -2.92 -14.99
C TRP A 181 22.19 -3.07 -15.55
N GLN A 182 22.90 -1.96 -15.81
CA GLN A 182 24.20 -1.92 -16.47
C GLN A 182 24.16 -2.65 -17.82
N LEU A 183 23.01 -2.61 -18.49
CA LEU A 183 22.80 -3.21 -19.80
C LEU A 183 23.29 -2.25 -20.89
N CYS A 184 23.79 -2.80 -22.00
CA CYS A 184 24.05 -1.96 -23.17
C CYS A 184 22.74 -1.33 -23.69
N PRO A 185 22.78 -0.20 -24.40
CA PRO A 185 21.58 0.52 -24.84
C PRO A 185 20.58 -0.36 -25.62
N THR A 186 21.09 -1.27 -26.46
CA THR A 186 20.26 -2.22 -27.21
C THR A 186 19.52 -3.20 -26.29
N CYS A 187 20.23 -3.77 -25.31
CA CYS A 187 19.61 -4.67 -24.33
C CYS A 187 18.64 -3.93 -23.41
N ALA A 188 18.99 -2.72 -22.95
CA ALA A 188 18.12 -1.89 -22.12
C ALA A 188 16.79 -1.58 -22.83
N LYS A 189 16.83 -1.20 -24.12
CA LYS A 189 15.61 -0.99 -24.91
C LYS A 189 14.77 -2.26 -25.00
N HIS A 190 15.41 -3.40 -25.26
CA HIS A 190 14.71 -4.68 -25.37
C HIS A 190 14.12 -5.18 -24.05
N THR A 191 14.67 -4.76 -22.89
CA THR A 191 14.16 -5.13 -21.57
C THR A 191 13.11 -4.17 -21.03
N ASN A 192 13.24 -2.87 -21.29
CA ASN A 192 12.37 -1.85 -20.70
C ASN A 192 10.91 -1.99 -21.15
N GLU A 193 10.67 -2.19 -22.44
CA GLU A 193 9.30 -2.36 -22.98
C GLU A 193 8.56 -3.54 -22.31
N PRO A 194 9.12 -4.77 -22.25
CA PRO A 194 8.52 -5.87 -21.50
C PRO A 194 8.39 -5.64 -19.99
N VAL A 195 9.35 -4.96 -19.35
CA VAL A 195 9.29 -4.64 -17.92
C VAL A 195 8.09 -3.75 -17.63
N ILE A 196 7.94 -2.66 -18.38
CA ILE A 196 6.86 -1.68 -18.21
C ILE A 196 5.51 -2.35 -18.48
N ALA A 197 5.36 -3.01 -19.63
CA ALA A 197 4.10 -3.69 -19.98
C ALA A 197 3.72 -4.77 -18.96
N GLY A 198 4.71 -5.56 -18.52
CA GLY A 198 4.49 -6.57 -17.51
C GLY A 198 4.15 -5.99 -16.14
N ARG A 199 4.72 -4.82 -15.79
CA ARG A 199 4.44 -4.12 -14.53
C ARG A 199 3.02 -3.56 -14.52
N THR A 200 2.57 -2.93 -15.60
CA THR A 200 1.17 -2.46 -15.76
C THR A 200 0.19 -3.63 -15.63
N LYS A 201 0.46 -4.74 -16.33
CA LYS A 201 -0.37 -5.94 -16.22
C LYS A 201 -0.42 -6.49 -14.79
N MET A 202 0.73 -6.61 -14.13
CA MET A 202 0.80 -7.07 -12.75
C MET A 202 0.12 -6.13 -11.76
N TRP A 203 0.07 -4.82 -12.06
CA TRP A 203 -0.67 -3.85 -11.25
C TRP A 203 -2.18 -4.10 -11.34
N GLU A 204 -2.72 -4.34 -12.52
CA GLU A 204 -4.14 -4.71 -12.69
C GLU A 204 -4.48 -6.03 -12.01
N GLU A 205 -3.56 -6.99 -12.03
CA GLU A 205 -3.73 -8.28 -11.35
C GLU A 205 -3.52 -8.21 -9.83
N LEU A 206 -3.04 -7.07 -9.31
CA LEU A 206 -2.56 -6.96 -7.95
C LEU A 206 -3.61 -7.34 -6.88
N PRO A 207 -4.87 -6.90 -6.95
CA PRO A 207 -5.90 -7.30 -6.00
C PRO A 207 -6.12 -8.82 -5.94
N PHE A 208 -6.04 -9.52 -7.09
CA PHE A 208 -6.25 -10.97 -7.13
C PHE A 208 -5.16 -11.74 -6.39
N PHE A 209 -3.93 -11.21 -6.30
CA PHE A 209 -2.90 -11.83 -5.46
C PHE A 209 -3.28 -11.80 -3.97
N PHE A 210 -4.07 -10.81 -3.56
CA PHE A 210 -4.62 -10.66 -2.21
C PHE A 210 -5.98 -11.35 -2.02
N ASP A 211 -6.45 -12.10 -3.03
CA ASP A 211 -7.80 -12.70 -3.05
C ASP A 211 -8.92 -11.64 -2.91
N LEU A 212 -8.68 -10.46 -3.49
CA LEU A 212 -9.61 -9.32 -3.53
C LEU A 212 -10.26 -9.18 -4.92
N PRO A 213 -11.43 -8.50 -5.00
CA PRO A 213 -12.04 -8.14 -6.28
C PRO A 213 -11.18 -7.13 -7.07
N PRO A 214 -11.46 -6.93 -8.38
CA PRO A 214 -10.70 -5.99 -9.21
C PRO A 214 -10.77 -4.55 -8.68
N TRP A 215 -9.82 -3.72 -9.11
CA TRP A 215 -9.74 -2.30 -8.73
C TRP A 215 -11.02 -1.50 -8.98
N THR A 216 -11.82 -1.86 -9.98
CA THR A 216 -13.11 -1.21 -10.26
C THR A 216 -14.11 -1.37 -9.12
N GLU A 217 -14.14 -2.54 -8.47
CA GLU A 217 -15.02 -2.82 -7.34
C GLU A 217 -14.41 -2.28 -6.04
N LEU A 218 -13.10 -2.43 -5.83
CA LEU A 218 -12.44 -1.87 -4.65
C LEU A 218 -12.53 -0.34 -4.55
N ARG A 219 -12.75 0.35 -5.68
CA ARG A 219 -12.97 1.80 -5.72
C ARG A 219 -14.41 2.21 -5.45
N SER A 220 -15.39 1.32 -5.63
CA SER A 220 -16.78 1.66 -5.32
C SER A 220 -17.06 1.71 -3.81
N ASP A 221 -16.16 1.14 -3.01
CA ASP A 221 -16.22 1.15 -1.55
C ASP A 221 -15.58 2.41 -0.91
N LEU A 222 -15.02 3.31 -1.74
CA LEU A 222 -14.37 4.57 -1.34
C LEU A 222 -15.27 5.78 -1.62
#